data_AF-A0A8I0LB22-F1
#
_entry.id   AF-A0A8I0LB22-F1
#
_cell.length_a   1.000
_cell.length_b   1.000
_cell.length_c   1.000
_cell.angle_alpha   90.00
_cell.angle_beta   90.00
_cell.angle_gamma   90.00
#
_symmetry.space_group_name_H-M   'P 1'
#
loop_
_entity.id
_entity.type
_entity.pdbx_description
1 polymer ?
#
loop_
_entity_poly.entity_id
_entity_poly.type
_entity_poly.pdbx_seq_one_letter_code
_entity_poly.pdbx_strand_id
1 'polypeptide(L)' 'LLGWSPADNREIFSLEELVKAFDYHHMSKSPAVFDYTKLKWMNGEYIKAMDFDSYFEMAEPYIRKVITRDYDIRKIAE' A
#
# COMPACT_ATOMS: atom_id res chain seq x y z
N LEU A 1 1.01 13.92 0.50
CA LEU A 1 2.03 13.07 1.16
C LEU A 1 2.69 13.85 2.29
N LEU A 2 3.59 13.25 3.07
CA LEU A 2 4.22 13.95 4.19
C LEU A 2 5.13 15.07 3.66
N GLY A 3 4.64 16.32 3.69
CA GLY A 3 5.41 17.50 3.29
C GLY A 3 5.52 17.71 1.78
N TRP A 4 4.92 16.86 0.95
CA TRP A 4 4.90 16.99 -0.51
C TRP A 4 3.50 16.71 -1.05
N SER A 5 3.04 17.49 -2.02
CA SER A 5 1.75 17.28 -2.70
C SER A 5 1.93 17.41 -4.20
N PRO A 6 1.53 16.41 -5.00
CA PRO A 6 1.56 16.54 -6.46
C PRO A 6 0.50 17.53 -6.94
N ALA A 7 0.70 18.10 -8.14
CA ALA A 7 -0.19 19.10 -8.71
C ALA A 7 -1.57 18.56 -9.12
N ASP A 8 -1.66 17.25 -9.37
CA ASP A 8 -2.85 16.55 -9.83
C ASP A 8 -3.65 15.86 -8.70
N ASN A 9 -3.33 16.13 -7.43
CA ASN A 9 -3.95 15.52 -6.24
C ASN A 9 -3.93 13.98 -6.20
N ARG A 10 -3.11 13.33 -7.03
CA ARG A 10 -2.95 11.89 -7.00
C ARG A 10 -2.28 11.45 -5.68
N GLU A 11 -2.76 10.36 -5.07
CA GLU A 11 -2.23 9.88 -3.78
C GLU A 11 -1.53 8.52 -3.85
N ILE A 12 -1.91 7.69 -4.83
CA ILE A 12 -1.36 6.34 -5.03
C ILE A 12 -0.41 6.36 -6.23
N PHE A 13 0.83 5.93 -6.03
CA PHE A 13 1.88 5.92 -7.04
C PHE A 13 2.65 4.60 -6.97
N SER A 14 3.05 4.06 -8.11
CA SER A 14 4.21 3.18 -8.14
C SER A 14 5.47 3.99 -7.79
N LEU A 15 6.55 3.31 -7.41
CA LEU A 15 7.83 3.98 -7.16
C LEU A 15 8.30 4.74 -8.40
N GLU A 16 8.16 4.16 -9.59
CA GLU A 16 8.56 4.81 -10.84
C GLU A 16 7.71 6.04 -11.16
N GLU A 17 6.40 5.97 -10.92
CA GLU A 17 5.51 7.11 -11.10
C GLU A 17 5.82 8.22 -10.11
N LEU A 18 6.13 7.87 -8.86
CA LEU A 18 6.53 8.84 -7.84
C LEU A 18 7.83 9.55 -8.24
N VAL A 19 8.83 8.82 -8.73
CA VAL A 19 10.09 9.40 -9.22
C VAL A 19 9.85 10.37 -10.37
N LYS A 20 8.96 10.03 -11.31
CA LYS A 20 8.61 10.90 -12.44
C LYS A 20 7.80 12.14 -12.03
N ALA A 21 6.92 11.98 -11.05
CA ALA A 21 6.04 13.06 -10.58
C ALA A 21 6.70 13.98 -9.56
N PHE A 22 7.78 13.53 -8.89
CA PHE A 22 8.42 14.27 -7.82
C PHE A 22 9.02 15.59 -8.33
N ASP A 23 8.55 16.68 -7.73
CA ASP A 23 9.07 18.02 -7.93
C ASP A 23 9.22 18.70 -6.57
N TYR A 24 10.46 19.11 -6.24
CA TYR A 24 10.78 19.74 -4.97
C TYR A 24 10.09 21.10 -4.79
N HIS A 25 9.66 21.77 -5.86
CA HIS A 25 8.92 23.04 -5.77
C HIS A 25 7.56 22.88 -5.07
N HIS A 26 6.99 21.67 -5.07
CA HIS A 26 5.73 21.36 -4.39
C HIS A 26 5.92 20.84 -2.96
N MET A 27 7.10 21.06 -2.35
CA MET A 27 7.30 20.79 -0.94
C MET A 27 6.68 21.88 -0.06
N SER A 28 5.91 21.44 0.94
CA SER A 28 5.36 22.32 1.98
C SER A 28 6.36 22.49 3.12
N LYS A 29 6.46 23.72 3.63
CA LYS A 29 7.23 24.04 4.84
C LYS A 29 6.47 23.71 6.13
N SER A 30 5.18 23.41 6.05
CA SER A 30 4.36 23.05 7.20
C SER A 30 4.72 21.66 7.72
N PRO A 31 4.74 21.43 9.04
CA PRO A 31 4.97 20.11 9.61
C PRO A 31 3.96 19.11 9.08
N ALA A 32 4.45 18.00 8.53
CA ALA A 32 3.60 16.91 8.10
C ALA A 32 3.19 16.07 9.32
N VAL A 33 1.89 15.89 9.51
CA VAL A 33 1.36 14.99 10.55
C VAL A 33 1.21 13.59 9.96
N PHE A 34 1.73 12.60 10.68
CA PHE A 34 1.54 11.20 10.31
C PHE A 34 0.10 10.77 10.61
N ASP A 35 -0.61 10.29 9.59
CA ASP A 35 -1.98 9.81 9.70
C ASP A 35 -2.03 8.29 9.48
N TYR A 36 -2.30 7.56 10.55
CA TYR A 36 -2.45 6.10 10.51
C TYR A 36 -3.69 5.63 9.73
N THR A 37 -4.76 6.41 9.71
CA THR A 37 -5.97 6.10 8.94
C THR A 37 -5.62 6.15 7.45
N LYS A 38 -4.94 7.22 7.04
CA LYS A 38 -4.45 7.36 5.66
C LYS A 38 -3.48 6.24 5.29
N LEU A 39 -2.53 5.91 6.18
CA LEU A 39 -1.60 4.81 5.95
C LEU A 39 -2.33 3.48 5.70
N LYS A 40 -3.31 3.13 6.56
CA LYS A 40 -4.07 1.89 6.43
C LYS A 40 -4.87 1.87 5.12
N TRP A 41 -5.48 2.99 4.75
CA TRP A 41 -6.18 3.12 3.47
C TRP A 41 -5.22 2.92 2.29
N MET A 42 -4.09 3.63 2.25
CA MET A 42 -3.08 3.48 1.19
C MET A 42 -2.58 2.04 1.09
N ASN A 43 -2.26 1.41 2.22
CA ASN A 43 -1.84 0.01 2.26
C ASN A 43 -2.89 -0.94 1.66
N GLY A 44 -4.18 -0.69 1.93
CA GLY A 44 -5.27 -1.44 1.32
C GLY A 44 -5.35 -1.27 -0.20
N GLU A 45 -5.14 -0.06 -0.70
CA GLU A 45 -5.13 0.19 -2.15
C GLU A 45 -3.96 -0.52 -2.85
N TYR A 46 -2.77 -0.56 -2.24
CA TYR A 46 -1.66 -1.33 -2.79
C TYR A 46 -1.93 -2.83 -2.77
N ILE A 47 -2.45 -3.39 -1.67
CA ILE A 47 -2.78 -4.83 -1.58
C ILE A 47 -3.80 -5.22 -2.65
N LYS A 48 -4.85 -4.42 -2.87
CA LYS A 48 -5.86 -4.69 -3.90
C LYS A 48 -5.31 -4.65 -5.32
N ALA A 49 -4.27 -3.85 -5.55
CA ALA A 49 -3.63 -3.70 -6.86
C ALA A 49 -2.58 -4.78 -7.14
N MET A 50 -2.20 -5.60 -6.14
CA MET A 50 -1.26 -6.70 -6.32
C MET A 50 -1.86 -7.82 -7.15
N ASP A 51 -1.00 -8.55 -7.86
CA ASP A 51 -1.41 -9.83 -8.42
C ASP A 51 -1.68 -10.86 -7.30
N PHE A 52 -2.60 -11.78 -7.57
CA PHE A 52 -3.05 -12.74 -6.58
C PHE A 52 -1.92 -13.65 -6.08
N ASP A 53 -1.01 -14.07 -6.95
CA ASP A 53 0.08 -14.96 -6.57
C ASP A 53 1.05 -14.27 -5.60
N SER A 54 1.49 -13.05 -5.91
CA SER A 54 2.33 -12.23 -5.01
C SER A 54 1.62 -11.92 -3.69
N TYR A 55 0.32 -11.60 -3.74
CA TYR A 55 -0.48 -11.41 -2.54
C TYR A 55 -0.51 -12.68 -1.68
N PHE A 56 -0.77 -13.83 -2.31
CA PHE A 56 -0.86 -15.11 -1.64
C PHE A 56 0.46 -15.49 -0.96
N GLU A 57 1.59 -15.35 -1.65
CA GLU A 57 2.92 -15.61 -1.08
C GLU A 57 3.19 -14.76 0.17
N MET A 58 2.75 -13.50 0.17
CA MET A 58 2.87 -12.62 1.33
C MET A 58 1.88 -12.95 2.45
N ALA A 59 0.65 -13.37 2.11
CA ALA A 59 -0.42 -13.65 3.06
C ALA A 59 -0.28 -15.03 3.71
N GLU A 60 0.25 -16.03 3.00
CA GLU A 60 0.33 -17.43 3.44
C GLU A 60 0.95 -17.61 4.85
N PRO A 61 2.08 -16.96 5.21
CA PRO A 61 2.67 -17.09 6.54
C PRO A 61 1.75 -16.59 7.66
N TYR A 62 0.85 -15.65 7.37
CA TYR A 62 -0.13 -15.13 8.33
C TYR A 62 -1.35 -16.04 8.41
N ILE A 63 -1.84 -16.53 7.28
CA ILE A 63 -2.97 -17.46 7.23
C ILE A 63 -2.63 -18.76 7.99
N ARG A 64 -1.44 -19.33 7.76
CA ARG A 64 -0.98 -20.55 8.44
C ARG A 64 -0.81 -20.42 9.96
N LYS A 65 -0.63 -19.21 10.48
CA LYS A 65 -0.58 -18.97 11.94
C LYS A 65 -1.95 -19.10 12.60
N VAL A 66 -3.02 -18.82 11.86
CA VAL A 66 -4.39 -18.80 12.37
C VAL A 66 -5.13 -20.09 11.98
N ILE A 67 -4.90 -20.59 10.77
CA ILE A 67 -5.54 -21.78 10.23
C ILE A 67 -4.62 -22.98 10.45
N THR A 68 -4.97 -23.77 11.47
CA THR A 68 -4.19 -24.93 11.92
C THR A 68 -4.70 -26.26 11.40
N ARG A 69 -5.85 -26.26 10.72
CA ARG A 69 -6.46 -27.43 10.09
C ARG A 69 -6.11 -27.49 8.61
N ASP A 70 -6.20 -28.69 8.05
CA ASP A 70 -5.94 -28.93 6.63
C ASP A 70 -7.11 -28.41 5.78
N TYR A 71 -7.01 -27.13 5.42
CA TYR A 71 -7.92 -26.45 4.49
C TYR A 71 -7.12 -25.97 3.27
N ASP A 72 -7.84 -25.78 2.17
CA ASP A 72 -7.29 -25.14 0.97
C ASP A 72 -7.02 -23.65 1.26
N ILE A 73 -5.79 -23.33 1.68
CA ILE A 73 -5.38 -21.98 2.08
C ILE A 73 -5.45 -21.01 0.89
N ARG A 74 -5.29 -21.50 -0.34
CA ARG A 74 -5.35 -20.67 -1.54
C ARG A 74 -6.77 -20.15 -1.77
N LYS A 75 -7.78 -21.00 -1.64
CA LYS A 75 -9.19 -20.59 -1.67
C LYS A 75 -9.62 -19.68 -0.53
N ILE A 76 -8.90 -19.69 0.59
CA ILE A 76 -9.19 -18.81 1.73
C ILE A 76 -8.64 -17.39 1.49
N ALA A 77 -7.62 -17.28 0.65
CA ALA A 77 -7.01 -16.00 0.27
C ALA A 77 -7.74 -15.32 -0.91
N GLU A 78 -8.59 -16.03 -1.64
CA GLU A 78 -9.50 -15.49 -2.67
C GLU A 78 -10.68 -14.73 -2.05
#